data_AF-A0A6G5AAB5-F1
#
_entry.id   AF-A0A6G5AAB5-F1
#
_cell.length_a   1.000
_cell.length_b   1.000
_cell.length_c   1.000
_cell.angle_alpha   90.00
_cell.angle_beta   90.00
_cell.angle_gamma   90.00
#
_symmetry.space_group_name_H-M   'P 1'
#
loop_
_entity.id
_entity.type
_entity.pdbx_description
1 polymer ?
#
loop_
_entity_poly.entity_id
_entity_poly.type
_entity_poly.pdbx_seq_one_letter_code
_entity_poly.pdbx_strand_id
1 'polypeptide(L)'
;RSVCQDPCRVYGACGINAVCKAINHDRVCACLPDHTGDPKHHCVKVLPPPECTRDDDCYSGRICELSHCRVGCRADTNCPPDLSCIDGQCQNPCQRSGVCGRDARCSAINHRELCSCEHGYTGNPVVACEKVPDDSCRRDEDCGFGQICVSYKCVEGCRNDNNCPFDKVCINGHCQDPCSLGGICGINTQCRALHHEASCECLPGYTGNSKERCSLIPLPECTEDHHCGTGYVCVNSKCKDINECLHGRGPCAHGATCTNLPGSYKCSCPNNLVGDPYHGRCR
;
A
#
# COMPACT_ATOMS: atom_id res chain seq x y z
N ARG A 1 0.16 106.18 -21.44
CA ARG A 1 -0.52 105.24 -20.51
C ARG A 1 0.09 103.85 -20.73
N SER A 2 0.93 103.37 -19.82
CA SER A 2 1.40 101.98 -19.84
C SER A 2 0.43 101.18 -19.00
N VAL A 3 -0.35 100.29 -19.64
CA VAL A 3 -1.32 99.45 -18.95
C VAL A 3 -0.68 98.10 -18.71
N CYS A 4 -0.70 97.61 -17.46
CA CYS A 4 -0.25 96.25 -17.16
C CYS A 4 -1.17 95.26 -17.87
N GLN A 5 -0.61 94.44 -18.76
CA GLN A 5 -1.32 93.35 -19.42
C GLN A 5 -0.67 92.02 -19.01
N ASP A 6 -1.51 91.03 -18.75
CA ASP A 6 -1.07 89.66 -18.49
C ASP A 6 -0.36 89.10 -19.75
N PRO A 7 0.92 88.69 -19.66
CA PRO A 7 1.69 88.18 -20.80
C PRO A 7 1.12 86.87 -21.38
N CYS A 8 0.21 86.19 -20.66
CA CYS A 8 -0.53 85.02 -21.15
C CYS A 8 -1.84 85.35 -21.87
N ARG A 9 -2.33 86.58 -21.82
CA ARG A 9 -3.58 87.01 -22.50
C ARG A 9 -3.35 87.54 -23.91
N VAL A 10 -2.11 87.49 -24.40
CA VAL A 10 -1.77 87.89 -25.77
C VAL A 10 -2.06 86.72 -26.72
N TYR A 11 -2.58 87.02 -27.92
CA TYR A 11 -2.85 85.97 -28.91
C TYR A 11 -1.56 85.20 -29.26
N GLY A 12 -1.61 83.87 -29.19
CA GLY A 12 -0.44 83.02 -29.41
C GLY A 12 0.63 83.11 -28.31
N ALA A 13 0.26 83.42 -27.05
CA ALA A 13 1.21 83.49 -25.94
C ALA A 13 2.01 82.20 -25.74
N CYS A 14 1.41 81.03 -25.99
CA CYS A 14 2.05 79.72 -26.01
C CYS A 14 1.56 78.87 -27.20
N GLY A 15 2.26 77.77 -27.47
CA GLY A 15 1.96 76.84 -28.54
C GLY A 15 0.69 76.01 -28.30
N ILE A 16 0.27 75.24 -29.32
CA ILE A 16 -0.89 74.34 -29.22
C ILE A 16 -0.61 73.25 -28.18
N ASN A 17 -1.62 72.92 -27.35
CA ASN A 17 -1.52 72.00 -26.21
C ASN A 17 -0.49 72.39 -25.14
N ALA A 18 -0.20 73.69 -25.01
CA ALA A 18 0.59 74.25 -23.92
C ALA A 18 -0.26 75.14 -22.99
N VAL A 19 0.05 75.10 -21.70
CA VAL A 19 -0.48 76.02 -20.69
C VAL A 19 0.48 77.19 -20.49
N CYS A 20 -0.07 78.40 -20.44
CA CYS A 20 0.70 79.60 -20.13
C CYS A 20 0.55 79.97 -18.66
N LYS A 21 1.67 80.26 -17.99
CA LYS A 21 1.71 80.85 -16.65
C LYS A 21 2.51 82.15 -16.69
N ALA A 22 1.93 83.22 -16.16
CA ALA A 22 2.62 84.50 -15.99
C ALA A 22 3.47 84.44 -14.72
N ILE A 23 4.79 84.45 -14.88
CA ILE A 23 5.76 84.37 -13.78
C ILE A 23 6.78 85.48 -13.97
N ASN A 24 6.99 86.33 -12.95
CA ASN A 24 7.95 87.43 -12.97
C ASN A 24 7.85 88.34 -14.22
N HIS A 25 6.63 88.70 -14.61
CA HIS A 25 6.34 89.52 -15.80
C HIS A 25 6.61 88.85 -17.15
N ASP A 26 7.02 87.57 -17.16
CA ASP A 26 7.23 86.78 -18.37
C ASP A 26 6.12 85.73 -18.57
N ARG A 27 5.88 85.37 -19.83
CA ARG A 27 5.09 84.19 -20.17
C ARG A 27 5.97 82.94 -20.12
N VAL A 28 5.62 82.00 -19.27
CA VAL A 28 6.26 80.69 -19.18
C VAL A 28 5.28 79.65 -19.73
N CYS A 29 5.68 78.98 -20.80
CA CYS A 29 4.89 77.94 -21.46
C CYS A 29 5.33 76.56 -21.01
N ALA A 30 4.39 75.67 -20.71
CA ALA A 30 4.64 74.25 -20.45
C ALA A 30 3.61 73.41 -21.19
N CYS A 31 3.97 72.21 -21.66
CA CYS A 31 3.00 71.31 -22.27
C CYS A 31 1.93 70.86 -21.26
N LEU A 32 0.72 70.57 -21.75
CA LEU A 32 -0.33 69.93 -20.95
C LEU A 32 0.13 68.53 -20.47
N PRO A 33 -0.50 67.98 -19.41
CA PRO A 33 -0.27 66.59 -19.01
C PRO A 33 -0.39 65.64 -20.20
N ASP A 34 0.46 64.63 -20.25
CA ASP A 34 0.59 63.64 -21.34
C ASP A 34 0.98 64.22 -22.71
N HIS A 35 1.56 65.43 -22.75
CA HIS A 35 2.11 66.02 -23.97
C HIS A 35 3.60 66.35 -23.83
N THR A 36 4.35 66.21 -24.92
CA THR A 36 5.79 66.51 -25.01
C THR A 36 6.07 67.38 -26.25
N GLY A 37 7.24 68.02 -26.32
CA GLY A 37 7.63 68.89 -27.43
C GLY A 37 8.02 70.29 -26.96
N ASP A 38 7.89 71.29 -27.84
CA ASP A 38 8.20 72.69 -27.54
C ASP A 38 6.93 73.46 -27.11
N PRO A 39 6.80 73.86 -25.83
CA PRO A 39 5.64 74.59 -25.33
C PRO A 39 5.40 75.96 -25.99
N LYS A 40 6.39 76.53 -26.68
CA LYS A 40 6.24 77.79 -27.40
C LYS A 40 5.63 77.62 -28.79
N HIS A 41 5.72 76.43 -29.39
CA HIS A 41 5.24 76.17 -30.75
C HIS A 41 4.12 75.13 -30.77
N HIS A 42 4.42 73.89 -30.38
CA HIS A 42 3.47 72.78 -30.46
C HIS A 42 3.88 71.63 -29.53
N CYS A 43 2.95 71.18 -28.69
CA CYS A 43 3.08 69.97 -27.89
C CYS A 43 2.26 68.82 -28.51
N VAL A 44 2.87 67.65 -28.63
CA VAL A 44 2.25 66.41 -29.13
C VAL A 44 1.88 65.49 -27.97
N LYS A 45 0.73 64.82 -28.06
CA LYS A 45 0.33 63.83 -27.05
C LYS A 45 1.30 62.64 -27.09
N VAL A 46 1.82 62.25 -25.94
CA VAL A 46 2.61 61.03 -25.78
C VAL A 46 1.63 59.86 -25.87
N LEU A 47 1.70 59.10 -26.97
CA LEU A 47 0.95 57.86 -27.08
C LEU A 47 1.57 56.82 -26.13
N PRO A 48 0.76 55.99 -25.46
CA PRO A 48 1.29 54.89 -24.68
C PRO A 48 2.09 53.95 -25.61
N PRO A 49 3.12 53.26 -25.08
CA PRO A 49 3.80 52.24 -25.86
C PRO A 49 2.79 51.15 -26.30
N PRO A 50 2.98 50.56 -27.48
CA PRO A 50 2.13 49.46 -27.93
C PRO A 50 2.20 48.29 -26.95
N GLU A 51 1.10 47.56 -26.80
CA GLU A 51 1.03 46.38 -25.92
C GLU A 51 1.95 45.26 -26.40
N CYS A 52 2.04 45.09 -27.73
CA CYS A 52 2.90 44.12 -28.39
C CYS A 52 3.42 44.67 -29.73
N THR A 53 4.51 44.10 -30.22
CA THR A 53 5.08 44.32 -31.55
C THR A 53 5.22 43.02 -32.35
N ARG A 54 5.28 41.88 -31.65
CA ARG A 54 5.35 40.52 -32.21
C ARG A 54 4.53 39.56 -31.34
N ASP A 55 4.19 38.40 -31.89
CA ASP A 55 3.35 37.42 -31.20
C ASP A 55 3.99 36.91 -29.90
N ASP A 56 5.33 36.81 -29.84
CA ASP A 56 6.07 36.38 -28.64
C ASP A 56 5.99 37.39 -27.47
N ASP A 57 5.57 38.62 -27.73
CA ASP A 57 5.33 39.61 -26.66
C ASP A 57 4.02 39.30 -25.90
N CYS A 58 3.15 38.46 -26.48
CA CYS A 58 1.87 38.07 -25.91
C CYS A 58 1.97 36.74 -25.14
N TYR A 59 1.12 36.58 -24.12
CA TYR A 59 1.00 35.31 -23.40
C TYR A 59 0.47 34.19 -24.31
N SER A 60 0.79 32.92 -23.99
CA SER A 60 0.32 31.75 -24.75
C SER A 60 -1.20 31.76 -24.98
N GLY A 61 -1.61 31.40 -26.20
CA GLY A 61 -2.98 31.48 -26.69
C GLY A 61 -3.34 32.83 -27.31
N ARG A 62 -2.37 33.72 -27.53
CA ARG A 62 -2.59 35.05 -28.10
C ARG A 62 -1.57 35.39 -29.19
N ILE A 63 -1.98 36.28 -30.08
CA ILE A 63 -1.17 36.87 -31.16
C ILE A 63 -1.21 38.38 -31.08
N CYS A 64 -0.19 39.02 -31.63
CA CYS A 64 -0.14 40.45 -31.79
C CYS A 64 -0.86 40.87 -33.07
N GLU A 65 -1.95 41.61 -32.92
CA GLU A 65 -2.72 42.17 -34.03
C GLU A 65 -3.03 43.64 -33.75
N LEU A 66 -2.62 44.52 -34.66
CA LEU A 66 -2.78 45.98 -34.54
C LEU A 66 -2.27 46.52 -33.19
N SER A 67 -1.11 46.02 -32.74
CA SER A 67 -0.45 46.40 -31.47
C SER A 67 -1.22 46.01 -30.19
N HIS A 68 -2.15 45.05 -30.29
CA HIS A 68 -2.92 44.50 -29.17
C HIS A 68 -2.83 42.97 -29.14
N CYS A 69 -2.76 42.38 -27.93
CA CYS A 69 -2.74 40.93 -27.77
C CYS A 69 -4.16 40.35 -27.82
N ARG A 70 -4.49 39.70 -28.93
CA ARG A 70 -5.80 39.07 -29.17
C ARG A 70 -5.70 37.55 -29.08
N VAL A 71 -6.78 36.91 -28.66
CA VAL A 71 -6.85 35.43 -28.61
C VAL A 71 -6.70 34.86 -30.02
N GLY A 72 -5.77 33.92 -30.17
CA GLY A 72 -5.45 33.30 -31.46
C GLY A 72 -4.05 32.71 -31.48
N CYS A 73 -3.68 32.10 -32.60
CA CYS A 73 -2.34 31.55 -32.82
C CYS A 73 -1.98 31.60 -34.32
N ARG A 74 -0.69 31.62 -34.63
CA ARG A 74 -0.17 31.40 -35.99
C ARG A 74 0.71 30.15 -36.10
N ALA A 75 1.28 29.73 -34.97
CA ALA A 75 2.09 28.52 -34.84
C ALA A 75 1.77 27.82 -33.52
N ASP A 76 2.07 26.53 -33.45
CA ASP A 76 1.94 25.70 -32.24
C ASP A 76 2.67 26.29 -31.04
N THR A 77 3.81 26.94 -31.28
CA THR A 77 4.60 27.62 -30.24
C THR A 77 3.87 28.77 -29.56
N ASN A 78 2.81 29.33 -30.18
CA ASN A 78 1.95 30.30 -29.52
C ASN A 78 0.98 29.64 -28.54
N CYS A 79 0.78 28.33 -28.60
CA CYS A 79 -0.15 27.60 -27.75
C CYS A 79 0.54 26.96 -26.55
N PRO A 80 -0.21 26.65 -25.48
CA PRO A 80 0.24 25.73 -24.43
C PRO A 80 0.66 24.35 -24.98
N PRO A 81 1.56 23.60 -24.31
CA PRO A 81 2.09 22.32 -24.82
C PRO A 81 1.05 21.23 -25.12
N ASP A 82 -0.12 21.31 -24.49
CA ASP A 82 -1.27 20.42 -24.62
C ASP A 82 -2.26 20.84 -25.72
N LEU A 83 -2.04 21.99 -26.38
CA LEU A 83 -2.90 22.54 -27.43
C LEU A 83 -2.09 22.79 -28.70
N SER A 84 -2.71 22.62 -29.87
CA SER A 84 -2.11 22.90 -31.18
C SER A 84 -2.79 24.07 -31.83
N CYS A 85 -2.09 24.77 -32.73
CA CYS A 85 -2.70 25.84 -33.50
C CYS A 85 -3.50 25.27 -34.67
N ILE A 86 -4.82 25.19 -34.50
CA ILE A 86 -5.76 24.62 -35.47
C ILE A 86 -6.75 25.70 -35.88
N ASP A 87 -6.77 26.03 -37.17
CA ASP A 87 -7.63 27.07 -37.75
C ASP A 87 -7.52 28.43 -37.03
N GLY A 88 -6.30 28.79 -36.62
CA GLY A 88 -6.00 30.06 -35.94
C GLY A 88 -6.38 30.09 -34.47
N GLN A 89 -6.77 28.96 -33.88
CA GLN A 89 -7.11 28.84 -32.45
C GLN A 89 -6.32 27.72 -31.79
N CYS A 90 -5.92 27.92 -30.53
CA CYS A 90 -5.29 26.87 -29.74
C CYS A 90 -6.35 25.85 -29.30
N GLN A 91 -6.34 24.68 -29.92
CA GLN A 91 -7.30 23.61 -29.67
C GLN A 91 -6.58 22.34 -29.28
N ASN A 92 -7.23 21.49 -28.47
CA ASN A 92 -6.66 20.21 -28.11
C ASN A 92 -6.72 19.28 -29.35
N PRO A 93 -5.59 18.78 -29.86
CA PRO A 93 -5.57 17.94 -31.07
C PRO A 93 -6.41 16.65 -30.90
N CYS A 94 -6.61 16.17 -29.67
CA CYS A 94 -7.44 15.01 -29.36
C CYS A 94 -8.95 15.25 -29.39
N GLN A 95 -9.42 16.49 -29.42
CA GLN A 95 -10.87 16.79 -29.47
C GLN A 95 -11.45 16.67 -30.87
N ARG A 96 -10.60 16.61 -31.91
CA ARG A 96 -11.05 16.40 -33.27
C ARG A 96 -11.48 14.95 -33.47
N SER A 97 -12.58 14.75 -34.19
CA SER A 97 -13.10 13.40 -34.46
C SER A 97 -12.18 12.64 -35.42
N GLY A 98 -12.00 11.34 -35.17
CA GLY A 98 -11.23 10.44 -36.03
C GLY A 98 -9.71 10.55 -35.92
N VAL A 99 -9.19 11.20 -34.86
CA VAL A 99 -7.75 11.37 -34.63
C VAL A 99 -7.08 10.06 -34.20
N CYS A 100 -7.75 9.28 -33.34
CA CYS A 100 -7.33 7.94 -32.96
C CYS A 100 -8.31 6.88 -33.43
N GLY A 101 -7.81 5.65 -33.54
CA GLY A 101 -8.59 4.48 -33.89
C GLY A 101 -9.65 4.14 -32.84
N ARG A 102 -10.54 3.20 -33.18
CA ARG A 102 -11.55 2.70 -32.23
C ARG A 102 -10.86 2.10 -30.99
N ASP A 103 -11.42 2.35 -29.81
CA ASP A 103 -10.92 1.85 -28.51
C ASP A 103 -9.47 2.26 -28.18
N ALA A 104 -8.96 3.30 -28.83
CA ALA A 104 -7.68 3.93 -28.52
C ALA A 104 -7.87 5.21 -27.69
N ARG A 105 -7.00 5.41 -26.70
CA ARG A 105 -6.93 6.67 -25.95
C ARG A 105 -6.06 7.68 -26.70
N CYS A 106 -6.49 8.94 -26.71
CA CYS A 106 -5.72 10.06 -27.24
C CYS A 106 -5.14 10.89 -26.10
N SER A 107 -3.87 11.28 -26.23
CA SER A 107 -3.22 12.26 -25.36
C SER A 107 -2.51 13.33 -26.18
N ALA A 108 -2.61 14.60 -25.79
CA ALA A 108 -1.89 15.69 -26.44
C ALA A 108 -0.48 15.84 -25.84
N ILE A 109 0.56 15.70 -26.67
CA ILE A 109 1.97 15.82 -26.26
C ILE A 109 2.71 16.64 -27.31
N ASN A 110 3.34 17.74 -26.88
CA ASN A 110 4.10 18.65 -27.75
C ASN A 110 3.30 19.10 -28.97
N HIS A 111 2.08 19.61 -28.74
CA HIS A 111 1.17 20.09 -29.79
C HIS A 111 0.77 19.01 -30.82
N ARG A 112 0.84 17.73 -30.45
CA ARG A 112 0.42 16.63 -31.32
C ARG A 112 -0.41 15.61 -30.56
N GLU A 113 -1.28 14.92 -31.28
CA GLU A 113 -1.95 13.73 -30.81
C GLU A 113 -0.95 12.58 -30.64
N LEU A 114 -1.13 11.81 -29.57
CA LEU A 114 -0.53 10.50 -29.41
C LEU A 114 -1.66 9.50 -29.11
N CYS A 115 -1.84 8.56 -30.01
CA CYS A 115 -2.79 7.47 -29.86
C CYS A 115 -2.11 6.26 -29.20
N SER A 116 -2.77 5.67 -28.20
CA SER A 116 -2.30 4.43 -27.57
C SER A 116 -3.48 3.54 -27.19
N CYS A 117 -3.26 2.23 -27.10
CA CYS A 117 -4.31 1.33 -26.63
C CYS A 117 -4.45 1.42 -25.11
N GLU A 118 -5.69 1.40 -24.63
CA GLU A 118 -6.04 1.30 -23.20
C GLU A 118 -5.46 0.01 -22.58
N HIS A 119 -5.33 -0.04 -21.26
CA HIS A 119 -4.96 -1.29 -20.58
C HIS A 119 -5.98 -2.39 -20.91
N GLY A 120 -5.48 -3.59 -21.27
CA GLY A 120 -6.31 -4.70 -21.71
C GLY A 120 -6.68 -4.68 -23.20
N TYR A 121 -6.13 -3.75 -23.99
CA TYR A 121 -6.28 -3.72 -25.45
C TYR A 121 -4.91 -3.78 -26.15
N THR A 122 -4.89 -4.30 -27.38
CA THR A 122 -3.70 -4.39 -28.25
C THR A 122 -4.05 -4.04 -29.70
N GLY A 123 -3.05 -3.90 -30.58
CA GLY A 123 -3.27 -3.55 -31.98
C GLY A 123 -2.68 -2.19 -32.38
N ASN A 124 -3.22 -1.58 -33.43
CA ASN A 124 -2.73 -0.30 -33.97
C ASN A 124 -3.63 0.84 -33.49
N PRO A 125 -3.16 1.72 -32.59
CA PRO A 125 -4.00 2.76 -31.97
C PRO A 125 -4.46 3.87 -32.93
N VAL A 126 -3.91 3.95 -34.15
CA VAL A 126 -4.41 4.88 -35.19
C VAL A 126 -5.57 4.26 -35.98
N VAL A 127 -5.68 2.93 -36.00
CA VAL A 127 -6.70 2.19 -36.75
C VAL A 127 -7.79 1.66 -35.81
N ALA A 128 -7.42 0.74 -34.93
CA ALA A 128 -8.27 0.15 -33.90
C ALA A 128 -7.41 -0.61 -32.88
N CYS A 129 -7.83 -0.53 -31.62
CA CYS A 129 -7.37 -1.40 -30.56
C CYS A 129 -8.41 -2.51 -30.36
N GLU A 130 -7.96 -3.73 -30.12
CA GLU A 130 -8.78 -4.90 -29.88
C GLU A 130 -8.57 -5.38 -28.45
N LYS A 131 -9.64 -5.85 -27.79
CA LYS A 131 -9.54 -6.38 -26.43
C LYS A 131 -8.60 -7.59 -26.45
N VAL A 132 -7.59 -7.55 -25.58
CA VAL A 132 -6.72 -8.71 -25.34
C VAL A 132 -7.60 -9.83 -24.77
N PRO A 133 -7.57 -11.05 -25.34
CA PRO A 133 -8.32 -12.17 -24.78
C PRO A 133 -7.95 -12.39 -23.32
N ASP A 134 -8.93 -12.70 -22.45
CA ASP A 134 -8.69 -12.84 -21.00
C ASP A 134 -7.64 -13.93 -20.65
N ASP A 135 -7.39 -14.88 -21.57
CA ASP A 135 -6.37 -15.92 -21.43
C ASP A 135 -4.95 -15.48 -21.85
N SER A 136 -4.76 -14.23 -22.26
CA SER A 136 -3.46 -13.74 -22.75
C SER A 136 -2.57 -13.24 -21.62
N CYS A 137 -1.36 -13.79 -21.55
CA CYS A 137 -0.37 -13.49 -20.52
C CYS A 137 0.96 -13.04 -21.12
N ARG A 138 1.82 -12.41 -20.32
CA ARG A 138 3.25 -12.21 -20.64
C ARG A 138 4.15 -12.93 -19.65
N ARG A 139 3.70 -13.09 -18.40
CA ARG A 139 4.38 -13.78 -17.31
C ARG A 139 3.40 -14.72 -16.62
N ASP A 140 3.93 -15.66 -15.85
CA ASP A 140 3.09 -16.64 -15.13
C ASP A 140 2.20 -15.98 -14.08
N GLU A 141 2.62 -14.84 -13.52
CA GLU A 141 1.85 -14.04 -12.56
C GLU A 141 0.59 -13.41 -13.18
N ASP A 142 0.54 -13.33 -14.51
CA ASP A 142 -0.64 -12.85 -15.22
C ASP A 142 -1.72 -13.95 -15.31
N CYS A 143 -1.38 -15.20 -14.98
CA CYS A 143 -2.28 -16.35 -14.99
C CYS A 143 -2.81 -16.68 -13.59
N GLY A 144 -3.94 -17.40 -13.53
CA GLY A 144 -4.50 -17.89 -12.27
C GLY A 144 -3.65 -18.99 -11.62
N PHE A 145 -3.96 -19.31 -10.36
CA PHE A 145 -3.33 -20.46 -9.69
C PHE A 145 -3.60 -21.76 -10.46
N GLY A 146 -2.56 -22.59 -10.61
CA GLY A 146 -2.57 -23.81 -11.42
C GLY A 146 -2.22 -23.59 -12.88
N GLN A 147 -1.84 -22.38 -13.29
CA GLN A 147 -1.55 -22.03 -14.68
C GLN A 147 -0.20 -21.34 -14.84
N ILE A 148 0.36 -21.46 -16.04
CA ILE A 148 1.59 -20.81 -16.47
C ILE A 148 1.40 -20.16 -17.84
N CYS A 149 2.23 -19.16 -18.11
CA CYS A 149 2.22 -18.46 -19.38
C CYS A 149 3.08 -19.18 -20.42
N VAL A 150 2.45 -19.68 -21.48
CA VAL A 150 3.11 -20.33 -22.61
C VAL A 150 2.59 -19.71 -23.91
N SER A 151 3.49 -19.13 -24.71
CA SER A 151 3.16 -18.52 -26.00
C SER A 151 2.01 -17.49 -25.92
N TYR A 152 2.07 -16.64 -24.90
CA TYR A 152 1.04 -15.63 -24.58
C TYR A 152 -0.33 -16.20 -24.25
N LYS A 153 -0.40 -17.46 -23.78
CA LYS A 153 -1.64 -18.07 -23.30
C LYS A 153 -1.43 -18.72 -21.94
N CYS A 154 -2.39 -18.54 -21.04
CA CYS A 154 -2.44 -19.28 -19.80
C CYS A 154 -2.83 -20.73 -20.09
N VAL A 155 -1.96 -21.66 -19.68
CA VAL A 155 -2.18 -23.10 -19.81
C VAL A 155 -2.01 -23.75 -18.44
N GLU A 156 -2.74 -24.83 -18.19
CA GLU A 156 -2.63 -25.60 -16.95
C GLU A 156 -1.19 -26.11 -16.74
N GLY A 157 -0.65 -25.86 -15.55
CA GLY A 157 0.70 -26.26 -15.17
C GLY A 157 1.33 -25.34 -14.13
N CYS A 158 2.54 -25.67 -13.71
CA CYS A 158 3.33 -24.87 -12.77
C CYS A 158 4.83 -24.93 -13.11
N ARG A 159 5.59 -23.87 -12.78
CA ARG A 159 7.07 -23.87 -12.83
C ARG A 159 7.69 -23.83 -11.44
N ASN A 160 6.97 -23.28 -10.46
CA ASN A 160 7.34 -23.24 -9.05
C ASN A 160 6.07 -23.25 -8.18
N ASP A 161 6.25 -23.36 -6.86
CA ASP A 161 5.15 -23.47 -5.89
C ASP A 161 4.23 -22.23 -5.89
N ASN A 162 4.75 -21.03 -6.21
CA ASN A 162 3.92 -19.82 -6.26
C ASN A 162 2.90 -19.83 -7.41
N ASN A 163 3.10 -20.68 -8.43
CA ASN A 163 2.08 -20.89 -9.46
C ASN A 163 0.93 -21.76 -8.96
N CYS A 164 1.07 -22.44 -7.84
CA CYS A 164 0.06 -23.33 -7.27
C CYS A 164 -0.79 -22.64 -6.20
N PRO A 165 -2.01 -23.15 -5.96
CA PRO A 165 -2.74 -22.82 -4.74
C PRO A 165 -1.91 -23.06 -3.48
N PHE A 166 -2.21 -22.34 -2.41
CA PHE A 166 -1.44 -22.33 -1.16
C PHE A 166 -1.34 -23.70 -0.46
N ASP A 167 -2.29 -24.58 -0.75
CA ASP A 167 -2.41 -25.96 -0.27
C ASP A 167 -1.79 -26.99 -1.23
N LYS A 168 -1.06 -26.56 -2.27
CA LYS A 168 -0.45 -27.45 -3.27
C LYS A 168 1.00 -27.07 -3.56
N VAL A 169 1.79 -28.04 -3.99
CA VAL A 169 3.19 -27.87 -4.41
C VAL A 169 3.35 -28.18 -5.90
N CYS A 170 4.32 -27.55 -6.54
CA CYS A 170 4.63 -27.80 -7.93
C CYS A 170 5.57 -29.00 -8.08
N ILE A 171 5.04 -30.12 -8.57
CA ILE A 171 5.81 -31.35 -8.79
C ILE A 171 5.62 -31.80 -10.22
N ASN A 172 6.73 -31.91 -10.95
CA ASN A 172 6.77 -32.33 -12.36
C ASN A 172 5.81 -31.52 -13.26
N GLY A 173 5.69 -30.21 -13.01
CA GLY A 173 4.83 -29.32 -13.77
C GLY A 173 3.35 -29.36 -13.39
N HIS A 174 2.98 -30.09 -12.32
CA HIS A 174 1.61 -30.19 -11.83
C HIS A 174 1.50 -29.76 -10.37
N CYS A 175 0.45 -29.00 -10.05
CA CYS A 175 0.12 -28.64 -8.68
C CYS A 175 -0.53 -29.82 -7.95
N GLN A 176 0.19 -30.40 -7.00
CA GLN A 176 -0.21 -31.59 -6.27
C GLN A 176 -0.30 -31.28 -4.78
N ASP A 177 -1.19 -31.96 -4.06
CA ASP A 177 -1.29 -31.83 -2.62
C ASP A 177 -0.04 -32.47 -1.96
N PRO A 178 0.76 -31.71 -1.18
CA PRO A 178 1.93 -32.27 -0.52
C PRO A 178 1.57 -33.40 0.45
N CYS A 179 0.37 -33.39 1.05
CA CYS A 179 -0.07 -34.48 1.94
C CYS A 179 -0.37 -35.80 1.21
N SER A 180 -0.58 -35.74 -0.11
CA SER A 180 -0.88 -36.90 -0.94
C SER A 180 0.36 -37.64 -1.43
N LEU A 181 1.57 -37.10 -1.23
CA LEU A 181 2.82 -37.65 -1.78
C LEU A 181 3.37 -38.87 -1.03
N GLY A 182 2.71 -39.31 0.04
CA GLY A 182 3.04 -40.54 0.78
C GLY A 182 4.33 -40.44 1.60
N GLY A 183 4.33 -41.01 2.81
CA GLY A 183 5.54 -41.11 3.64
C GLY A 183 6.07 -39.78 4.22
N ILE A 184 5.33 -38.67 4.10
CA ILE A 184 5.76 -37.37 4.64
C ILE A 184 5.38 -37.19 6.12
N CYS A 185 4.28 -37.81 6.55
CA CYS A 185 3.84 -37.80 7.93
C CYS A 185 3.87 -39.21 8.53
N GLY A 186 4.11 -39.27 9.84
CA GLY A 186 4.23 -40.51 10.60
C GLY A 186 2.88 -41.20 10.84
N ILE A 187 2.91 -42.37 11.48
CA ILE A 187 1.69 -43.10 11.84
C ILE A 187 0.93 -42.37 12.96
N ASN A 188 -0.41 -42.41 12.94
CA ASN A 188 -1.31 -41.71 13.87
C ASN A 188 -1.16 -40.18 13.86
N THR A 189 -0.98 -39.63 12.67
CA THR A 189 -0.84 -38.19 12.45
C THR A 189 -1.90 -37.69 11.48
N GLN A 190 -2.22 -36.40 11.57
CA GLN A 190 -2.98 -35.67 10.58
C GLN A 190 -2.01 -34.82 9.76
N CYS A 191 -2.12 -34.90 8.43
CA CYS A 191 -1.41 -34.01 7.53
C CYS A 191 -2.29 -32.81 7.15
N ARG A 192 -1.69 -31.63 7.09
CA ARG A 192 -2.31 -30.40 6.58
C ARG A 192 -1.35 -29.73 5.61
N ALA A 193 -1.81 -29.44 4.40
CA ALA A 193 -1.06 -28.66 3.44
C ALA A 193 -1.13 -27.18 3.83
N LEU A 194 0.01 -26.59 4.18
CA LEU A 194 0.14 -25.19 4.60
C LEU A 194 1.40 -24.62 3.97
N HIS A 195 1.30 -23.43 3.38
CA HIS A 195 2.46 -22.72 2.80
C HIS A 195 3.27 -23.57 1.82
N HIS A 196 2.60 -24.30 0.92
CA HIS A 196 3.28 -25.22 -0.01
C HIS A 196 4.11 -26.32 0.70
N GLU A 197 3.71 -26.74 1.92
CA GLU A 197 4.36 -27.82 2.66
C GLU A 197 3.35 -28.72 3.37
N ALA A 198 3.71 -29.98 3.56
CA ALA A 198 2.99 -30.89 4.44
C ALA A 198 3.38 -30.67 5.91
N SER A 199 2.48 -30.05 6.66
CA SER A 199 2.54 -29.97 8.12
C SER A 199 1.92 -31.22 8.75
N CYS A 200 2.64 -31.86 9.67
CA CYS A 200 2.21 -33.11 10.32
C CYS A 200 2.01 -32.88 11.82
N GLU A 201 0.85 -33.29 12.34
CA GLU A 201 0.51 -33.19 13.76
C GLU A 201 -0.02 -34.53 14.28
N CYS A 202 0.25 -34.86 15.54
CA CYS A 202 -0.35 -36.07 16.14
C CYS A 202 -1.87 -35.95 16.19
N LEU A 203 -2.57 -37.07 15.93
CA LEU A 203 -4.02 -37.11 16.12
C LEU A 203 -4.39 -36.83 17.59
N PRO A 204 -5.61 -36.30 17.85
CA PRO A 204 -6.09 -36.12 19.22
C PRO A 204 -5.97 -37.43 20.04
N GLY A 205 -5.38 -37.34 21.24
CA GLY A 205 -5.12 -38.51 22.09
C GLY A 205 -3.78 -39.22 21.83
N TYR A 206 -2.96 -38.70 20.91
CA TYR A 206 -1.62 -39.21 20.62
C TYR A 206 -0.53 -38.16 20.91
N THR A 207 0.68 -38.62 21.22
CA THR A 207 1.88 -37.81 21.47
C THR A 207 3.12 -38.49 20.89
N GLY A 208 4.17 -37.73 20.60
CA GLY A 208 5.41 -38.25 20.01
C GLY A 208 5.90 -37.37 18.84
N ASN A 209 6.65 -37.99 17.93
CA ASN A 209 7.20 -37.31 16.75
C ASN A 209 6.26 -37.46 15.55
N SER A 210 5.64 -36.38 15.10
CA SER A 210 4.66 -36.39 14.01
C SER A 210 5.22 -36.70 12.62
N LYS A 211 6.55 -36.66 12.43
CA LYS A 211 7.18 -37.11 11.17
C LYS A 211 7.47 -38.61 11.15
N GLU A 212 7.60 -39.24 12.32
CA GLU A 212 7.92 -40.67 12.43
C GLU A 212 6.71 -41.49 12.86
N ARG A 213 6.22 -41.25 14.08
CA ARG A 213 5.01 -41.86 14.64
C ARG A 213 4.58 -41.19 15.94
N CYS A 214 3.26 -41.16 16.14
CA CYS A 214 2.67 -40.82 17.44
C CYS A 214 2.14 -42.07 18.15
N SER A 215 2.24 -42.05 19.47
CA SER A 215 1.77 -43.10 20.39
C SER A 215 0.62 -42.57 21.25
N LEU A 216 -0.26 -43.44 21.73
CA LEU A 216 -1.35 -43.03 22.61
C LEU A 216 -0.79 -42.31 23.84
N ILE A 217 -1.42 -41.18 24.21
CA ILE A 217 -1.14 -40.50 25.47
C ILE A 217 -1.49 -41.48 26.60
N PRO A 218 -0.54 -41.82 27.50
CA PRO A 218 -0.82 -42.72 28.61
C PRO A 218 -1.95 -42.16 29.47
N LEU A 219 -2.95 -42.99 29.77
CA LEU A 219 -3.97 -42.63 30.75
C LEU A 219 -3.31 -42.49 32.14
N PRO A 220 -3.73 -41.50 32.95
CA PRO A 220 -3.27 -41.38 34.32
C PRO A 220 -3.72 -42.61 35.12
N GLU A 221 -2.85 -43.10 36.00
CA GLU A 221 -3.17 -44.21 36.90
C GLU A 221 -4.25 -43.80 37.92
N CYS A 222 -4.23 -42.54 38.35
CA CYS A 222 -5.23 -41.93 39.21
C CYS A 222 -5.40 -40.44 38.89
N THR A 223 -6.52 -39.86 39.29
CA THR A 223 -6.76 -38.40 39.28
C THR A 223 -7.15 -37.88 40.66
N GLU A 224 -7.68 -38.76 41.51
CA GLU A 224 -8.07 -38.50 42.88
C GLU A 224 -7.68 -39.70 43.75
N ASP A 225 -7.56 -39.49 45.06
CA ASP A 225 -7.10 -40.51 46.01
C ASP A 225 -8.00 -41.75 46.04
N HIS A 226 -9.31 -41.57 45.85
CA HIS A 226 -10.27 -42.67 45.87
C HIS A 226 -10.17 -43.59 44.64
N HIS A 227 -9.45 -43.17 43.58
CA HIS A 227 -9.11 -44.04 42.45
C HIS A 227 -7.96 -45.01 42.81
N CYS A 228 -7.23 -44.73 43.89
CA CYS A 228 -6.21 -45.62 44.42
C CYS A 228 -6.80 -46.62 45.41
N GLY A 229 -6.17 -47.78 45.54
CA GLY A 229 -6.51 -48.76 46.57
C GLY A 229 -6.30 -48.22 47.99
N THR A 230 -6.93 -48.85 48.98
CA THR A 230 -6.73 -48.49 50.39
C THR A 230 -5.25 -48.47 50.77
N GLY A 231 -4.80 -47.42 51.47
CA GLY A 231 -3.39 -47.21 51.84
C GLY A 231 -2.54 -46.48 50.79
N TYR A 232 -3.14 -46.02 49.69
CA TYR A 232 -2.47 -45.26 48.64
C TYR A 232 -3.12 -43.88 48.44
N VAL A 233 -2.34 -42.92 47.96
CA VAL A 233 -2.73 -41.54 47.67
C VAL A 233 -2.33 -41.18 46.24
N CYS A 234 -3.13 -40.36 45.56
CA CYS A 234 -2.85 -39.95 44.19
C CYS A 234 -1.88 -38.77 44.17
N VAL A 235 -0.66 -39.00 43.68
CA VAL A 235 0.36 -37.95 43.59
C VAL A 235 0.94 -37.94 42.18
N ASN A 236 0.76 -36.82 41.46
CA ASN A 236 1.18 -36.66 40.06
C ASN A 236 0.67 -37.79 39.16
N SER A 237 -0.63 -38.11 39.29
CA SER A 237 -1.31 -39.14 38.50
C SER A 237 -0.77 -40.57 38.65
N LYS A 238 -0.07 -40.84 39.77
CA LYS A 238 0.36 -42.18 40.18
C LYS A 238 -0.07 -42.46 41.62
N CYS A 239 -0.51 -43.68 41.88
CA CYS A 239 -0.83 -44.11 43.22
C CYS A 239 0.47 -44.32 44.00
N LYS A 240 0.69 -43.49 45.02
CA LYS A 240 1.84 -43.60 45.91
C LYS A 240 1.39 -44.16 47.25
N ASP A 241 2.20 -45.04 47.79
CA ASP A 241 2.02 -45.62 49.12
C ASP A 241 2.02 -44.51 50.19
N ILE A 242 1.02 -44.53 51.08
CA ILE A 242 0.96 -43.61 52.21
C ILE A 242 1.91 -44.15 53.27
N ASN A 243 2.91 -43.36 53.67
CA ASN A 243 3.75 -43.74 54.80
C ASN A 243 3.13 -43.29 56.12
N GLU A 244 2.35 -44.14 56.76
CA GLU A 244 1.63 -43.80 58.00
C GLU A 244 2.61 -43.55 59.15
N CYS A 245 3.80 -44.15 59.13
CA CYS A 245 4.84 -43.96 60.15
C CYS A 245 5.39 -42.52 60.20
N LEU A 246 5.26 -41.76 59.11
CA LEU A 246 5.75 -40.37 59.03
C LEU A 246 4.66 -39.32 59.33
N HIS A 247 3.40 -39.74 59.50
CA HIS A 247 2.30 -38.82 59.76
C HIS A 247 2.04 -38.66 61.26
N GLY A 248 2.20 -37.43 61.78
CA GLY A 248 1.87 -37.08 63.16
C GLY A 248 2.70 -37.81 64.22
N ARG A 249 2.04 -38.39 65.25
CA ARG A 249 2.69 -39.23 66.28
C ARG A 249 2.94 -40.68 65.82
N GLY A 250 2.64 -41.01 64.57
CA GLY A 250 2.64 -42.37 64.04
C GLY A 250 1.46 -43.18 64.57
N PRO A 251 1.06 -44.26 63.87
CA PRO A 251 -0.11 -45.06 64.22
C PRO A 251 0.15 -46.09 65.34
N CYS A 252 1.40 -46.23 65.79
CA CYS A 252 1.79 -47.26 66.75
C CYS A 252 1.73 -46.76 68.21
N ALA A 253 1.51 -47.70 69.13
CA ALA A 253 1.50 -47.46 70.56
C ALA A 253 2.86 -46.97 71.09
N HIS A 254 2.86 -46.32 72.26
CA HIS A 254 4.09 -45.79 72.86
C HIS A 254 5.10 -46.92 73.14
N GLY A 255 6.32 -46.77 72.65
CA GLY A 255 7.39 -47.78 72.75
C GLY A 255 7.37 -48.87 71.67
N ALA A 256 6.39 -48.86 70.75
CA ALA A 256 6.38 -49.72 69.57
C ALA A 256 7.13 -49.09 68.40
N THR A 257 7.69 -49.92 67.52
CA THR A 257 8.33 -49.50 66.26
C THR A 257 7.35 -49.64 65.10
N CYS A 258 7.25 -48.59 64.28
CA CYS A 258 6.43 -48.57 63.06
C CYS A 258 7.27 -48.98 61.85
N THR A 259 6.73 -49.88 61.02
CA THR A 259 7.30 -50.27 59.73
C THR A 259 6.27 -50.04 58.63
N ASN A 260 6.65 -49.25 57.62
CA ASN A 260 5.81 -48.96 56.47
C ASN A 260 5.77 -50.16 55.52
N LEU A 261 4.59 -50.53 55.02
CA LEU A 261 4.39 -51.61 54.07
C LEU A 261 3.56 -51.10 52.88
N PRO A 262 3.67 -51.68 51.68
CA PRO A 262 2.80 -51.29 50.57
C PRO A 262 1.31 -51.44 50.93
N GLY A 263 0.58 -50.32 50.98
CA GLY A 263 -0.85 -50.21 51.30
C GLY A 263 -1.19 -50.33 52.78
N SER A 264 -0.21 -50.40 53.69
CA SER A 264 -0.46 -50.56 55.13
C SER A 264 0.78 -50.29 55.99
N TYR A 265 0.66 -50.50 57.30
CA TYR A 265 1.77 -50.42 58.23
C TYR A 265 1.73 -51.57 59.22
N LYS A 266 2.88 -51.86 59.82
CA LYS A 266 3.00 -52.85 60.89
C LYS A 266 3.70 -52.26 62.09
N CYS A 267 3.07 -52.40 63.25
CA CYS A 267 3.63 -52.04 64.55
C CYS A 267 4.18 -53.29 65.26
N SER A 268 5.37 -53.21 65.83
CA SER A 268 5.99 -54.30 66.60
C SER A 268 6.70 -53.78 67.84
N CYS A 269 6.63 -54.52 68.95
CA CYS A 269 7.43 -54.22 70.13
C CYS A 269 8.91 -54.60 69.89
N PRO A 270 9.86 -53.71 70.21
CA PRO A 270 11.30 -54.02 70.22
C PRO A 270 11.65 -55.20 71.12
N ASN A 271 12.81 -55.84 70.86
CA ASN A 271 13.24 -57.04 71.56
C ASN A 271 13.20 -56.88 73.09
N ASN A 272 12.55 -57.83 73.76
CA ASN A 272 12.33 -57.93 75.21
C ASN A 272 11.17 -57.09 75.79
N LEU A 273 10.33 -56.47 74.97
CA LEU A 273 9.11 -55.79 75.41
C LEU A 273 7.85 -56.58 75.01
N VAL A 274 6.87 -56.69 75.90
CA VAL A 274 5.61 -57.42 75.66
C VAL A 274 4.42 -56.48 75.88
N GLY A 275 3.49 -56.45 74.92
CA GLY A 275 2.30 -55.61 74.98
C GLY A 275 1.58 -55.54 73.64
N ASP A 276 0.54 -54.70 73.56
CA ASP A 276 -0.15 -54.39 72.31
C ASP A 276 0.57 -53.23 71.58
N PRO A 277 1.20 -53.48 70.42
CA PRO A 277 1.95 -52.48 69.67
C PRO A 277 1.07 -51.47 68.91
N TYR A 278 -0.26 -51.66 68.85
CA TYR A 278 -1.18 -50.74 68.14
C TYR A 278 -1.90 -49.78 69.08
N HIS A 279 -2.52 -50.27 70.17
CA HIS A 279 -3.35 -49.43 71.05
C HIS A 279 -2.89 -49.38 72.52
N GLY A 280 -1.91 -50.19 72.90
CA GLY A 280 -1.46 -50.34 74.28
C GLY A 280 -0.14 -49.62 74.58
N ARG A 281 0.85 -50.38 75.04
CA ARG A 281 2.21 -49.92 75.33
C ARG A 281 3.14 -51.13 75.30
N CYS A 282 4.30 -50.99 74.67
CA CYS A 282 5.38 -51.98 74.79
C CYS A 282 6.20 -51.67 76.04
N ARG A 283 6.32 -52.63 76.96
CA ARG A 283 7.07 -52.51 78.22
C ARG A 283 7.70 -53.83 78.64
#